data_AF-A0AB74DBL3-F1
#
_entry.id   AF-A0AB74DBL3-F1
#
_cell.length_a   1.000
_cell.length_b   1.000
_cell.length_c   1.000
_cell.angle_alpha   90.00
_cell.angle_beta   90.00
_cell.angle_gamma   90.00
#
_symmetry.space_group_name_H-M   'P 1'
#
loop_
_entity.id
_entity.type
_entity.pdbx_description
1 polymer ?
#
loop_
_entity_poly.entity_id
_entity_poly.type
_entity_poly.pdbx_seq_one_letter_code
_entity_poly.pdbx_strand_id
1 'polypeptide(L)'
;MDFRRGLYFAKQIRLADGESLFDLLSKCSRSFDPNNVAQLAFDPKTDKPFIFMQFFPVFLQKGSGKNIDLNLLWDRVGDELRARSPFFSTNVLVNSDFLAMHGIECRSTDAPATADE
;
A
#
# COMPACT_ATOMS: atom_id res chain seq x y z
N MET A 1 13.68 -11.82 5.46
CA MET A 1 12.65 -12.13 6.49
C MET A 1 11.71 -10.94 6.67
N ASP A 2 11.40 -10.23 5.59
CA ASP A 2 10.99 -8.82 5.68
C ASP A 2 9.50 -8.58 5.40
N PHE A 3 8.82 -9.60 4.87
CA PHE A 3 7.36 -9.64 4.70
C PHE A 3 6.59 -9.33 5.99
N ARG A 4 6.90 -10.03 7.09
CA ARG A 4 6.22 -9.81 8.38
C ARG A 4 6.48 -8.42 8.94
N ARG A 5 7.68 -7.86 8.71
CA ARG A 5 8.00 -6.48 9.09
C ARG A 5 7.19 -5.49 8.26
N GLY A 6 7.07 -5.72 6.96
CA GLY A 6 6.17 -4.98 6.07
C GLY A 6 4.75 -4.91 6.64
N LEU A 7 4.16 -6.05 6.98
CA LEU A 7 2.82 -6.10 7.56
C LEU A 7 2.71 -5.38 8.92
N TYR A 8 3.74 -5.49 9.76
CA TYR A 8 3.79 -4.77 11.04
C TYR A 8 3.75 -3.26 10.84
N PHE A 9 4.53 -2.72 9.91
CA PHE A 9 4.51 -1.29 9.60
C PHE A 9 3.22 -0.87 8.89
N ALA A 10 2.65 -1.71 8.03
CA ALA A 10 1.35 -1.44 7.39
C ALA A 10 0.23 -1.18 8.41
N LYS A 11 0.26 -1.85 9.57
CA LYS A 11 -0.71 -1.61 10.66
C LYS A 11 -0.55 -0.24 11.32
N GLN A 12 0.60 0.40 11.19
CA GLN A 12 0.90 1.69 11.81
C GLN A 12 0.68 2.87 10.86
N ILE A 13 0.58 2.62 9.56
CA ILE A 13 0.30 3.65 8.57
C ILE A 13 -1.20 3.90 8.58
N ARG A 14 -1.60 5.10 8.99
CA ARG A 14 -2.99 5.58 8.92
C ARG A 14 -3.24 6.24 7.57
N LEU A 15 -4.32 5.84 6.94
CA LEU A 15 -4.80 6.40 5.69
C LEU A 15 -5.72 7.60 5.96
N ALA A 16 -6.02 8.36 4.91
CA ALA A 16 -6.86 9.55 4.99
C ALA A 16 -8.31 9.27 5.42
N ASP A 17 -8.79 8.05 5.22
CA ASP A 17 -10.11 7.57 5.66
C ASP A 17 -10.13 7.07 7.12
N GLY A 18 -8.97 7.08 7.80
CA GLY A 18 -8.81 6.62 9.18
C GLY A 18 -8.48 5.13 9.33
N GLU A 19 -8.60 4.33 8.26
CA GLU A 19 -8.19 2.93 8.28
C GLU A 19 -6.66 2.79 8.29
N SER A 20 -6.16 1.60 8.63
CA SER A 20 -4.73 1.32 8.44
C SER A 20 -4.46 0.84 7.02
N LEU A 21 -3.22 1.02 6.53
CA LEU A 21 -2.80 0.42 5.27
C LEU A 21 -3.00 -1.10 5.30
N PHE A 22 -2.77 -1.74 6.45
CA PHE A 22 -3.04 -3.17 6.61
C PHE A 22 -4.51 -3.53 6.35
N ASP A 23 -5.46 -2.72 6.79
CA ASP A 23 -6.89 -2.95 6.55
C ASP A 23 -7.22 -2.84 5.05
N LEU A 24 -6.72 -1.80 4.39
CA LEU A 24 -6.87 -1.61 2.94
C LEU A 24 -6.31 -2.82 2.17
N LEU A 25 -5.07 -3.24 2.49
CA LEU A 25 -4.44 -4.38 1.84
C LEU A 25 -5.22 -5.68 2.08
N SER A 26 -5.70 -5.89 3.32
CA SER A 26 -6.46 -7.10 3.68
C SER A 26 -7.82 -7.18 3.00
N LYS A 27 -8.51 -6.05 2.86
CA LYS A 27 -9.88 -5.99 2.31
C LYS A 27 -9.91 -5.92 0.80
N CYS A 28 -9.02 -5.10 0.23
CA CYS A 28 -9.15 -4.67 -1.16
C CYS A 28 -8.11 -5.31 -2.08
N SER A 29 -6.98 -5.78 -1.55
CA SER A 29 -5.98 -6.45 -2.38
C SER A 29 -6.33 -7.91 -2.62
N ARG A 30 -6.01 -8.43 -3.81
CA ARG A 30 -6.18 -9.86 -4.15
C ARG A 30 -5.46 -10.78 -3.16
N SER A 31 -4.26 -10.39 -2.74
CA SER A 31 -3.44 -11.13 -1.79
C SER A 31 -2.35 -10.23 -1.20
N PHE A 32 -1.72 -10.69 -0.12
CA PHE A 32 -0.49 -10.08 0.34
C PHE A 32 0.70 -10.57 -0.49
N ASP A 33 1.29 -9.67 -1.27
CA ASP A 33 2.50 -9.99 -2.03
C ASP A 33 3.68 -10.34 -1.10
N PRO A 34 4.39 -11.47 -1.32
CA PRO A 34 5.51 -11.88 -0.48
C PRO A 34 6.71 -10.93 -0.53
N ASN A 35 6.79 -10.07 -1.55
CA ASN A 35 7.81 -9.02 -1.72
C ASN A 35 7.48 -7.74 -0.97
N ASN A 36 6.31 -7.63 -0.32
CA ASN A 36 6.06 -6.54 0.62
C ASN A 36 7.19 -6.49 1.65
N VAL A 37 7.77 -5.30 1.86
CA VAL A 37 9.03 -5.17 2.61
C VAL A 37 9.01 -3.94 3.50
N ALA A 38 9.64 -4.08 4.66
CA ALA A 38 10.13 -2.97 5.46
C ALA A 38 11.56 -3.26 5.89
N GLN A 39 12.50 -2.39 5.52
CA GLN A 39 13.94 -2.58 5.75
C GLN A 39 14.61 -1.31 6.23
N LEU A 40 15.62 -1.47 7.09
CA LEU A 40 16.52 -0.38 7.47
C LEU A 40 17.35 0.03 6.26
N ALA A 41 17.41 1.33 5.99
CA ALA A 41 18.22 1.94 4.97
C ALA A 41 18.86 3.23 5.51
N PHE A 42 19.83 3.77 4.78
CA PHE A 42 20.59 4.96 5.17
C PHE A 42 20.55 6.00 4.05
N ASP A 43 20.30 7.25 4.40
CA ASP A 43 20.33 8.34 3.45
C ASP A 43 21.80 8.58 3.00
N PRO A 44 22.11 8.54 1.70
CA PRO A 44 23.50 8.56 1.23
C PRO A 44 24.20 9.92 1.42
N LYS A 45 23.44 10.99 1.71
CA LYS A 45 23.99 12.34 1.92
C LYS A 45 24.22 12.64 3.40
N THR A 46 23.39 12.09 4.27
CA THR A 46 23.35 12.43 5.70
C THR A 46 23.71 11.27 6.62
N ASP A 47 23.84 10.05 6.08
CA ASP A 47 24.06 8.79 6.80
C ASP A 47 23.00 8.52 7.89
N LYS A 48 21.84 9.17 7.78
CA LYS A 48 20.75 9.00 8.74
C LYS A 48 19.94 7.75 8.42
N PRO A 49 19.61 6.93 9.42
CA PRO A 49 18.80 5.75 9.22
C PRO A 49 17.34 6.12 8.93
N PHE A 50 16.70 5.34 8.06
CA PHE A 50 15.27 5.38 7.80
C PHE A 50 14.74 3.96 7.53
N ILE A 51 13.43 3.76 7.64
CA ILE A 51 12.81 2.50 7.23
C ILE A 51 12.22 2.70 5.83
N PHE A 52 12.81 2.02 4.85
CA PHE A 52 12.23 1.90 3.51
C PHE A 52 11.10 0.88 3.55
N MET A 53 9.94 1.25 3.00
CA MET A 53 8.76 0.39 2.92
C MET A 53 8.23 0.36 1.50
N GLN A 54 7.92 -0.84 1.02
CA GLN A 54 7.34 -1.04 -0.29
C GLN A 54 6.26 -2.11 -0.24
N PHE A 55 5.12 -1.84 -0.86
CA PHE A 55 3.97 -2.72 -0.92
C PHE A 55 3.43 -2.84 -2.34
N PHE A 56 2.96 -4.04 -2.69
CA PHE A 56 2.49 -4.38 -4.03
C PHE A 56 1.03 -4.87 -4.01
N PRO A 57 0.05 -4.00 -3.68
CA PRO A 57 -1.33 -4.42 -3.77
C PRO A 57 -1.80 -4.59 -5.21
N VAL A 58 -2.59 -5.64 -5.41
CA VAL A 58 -3.38 -5.87 -6.62
C VAL A 58 -4.83 -5.51 -6.35
N PHE A 59 -5.36 -4.45 -6.96
CA PHE A 59 -6.75 -4.02 -6.80
C PHE A 59 -7.59 -4.30 -8.06
N LEU A 60 -8.89 -3.94 -8.04
CA LEU A 60 -9.74 -3.94 -9.24
C LEU A 60 -9.84 -2.54 -9.83
N GLN A 61 -9.72 -2.45 -11.14
CA GLN A 61 -10.03 -1.23 -11.88
C GLN A 61 -11.55 -1.09 -12.04
N LYS A 62 -12.05 0.06 -11.58
CA LYS A 62 -13.47 0.43 -11.64
C LYS A 62 -14.01 0.34 -13.06
N GLY A 63 -15.11 -0.38 -13.22
CA GLY A 63 -15.85 -0.51 -14.49
C GLY A 63 -15.28 -1.55 -15.47
N SER A 64 -14.01 -1.93 -15.38
CA SER A 64 -13.44 -3.01 -16.19
C SER A 64 -13.34 -4.35 -15.44
N GLY A 65 -13.27 -4.31 -14.10
CA GLY A 65 -13.06 -5.49 -13.27
C GLY A 65 -11.67 -6.12 -13.44
N LYS A 66 -10.75 -5.47 -14.16
CA LYS A 66 -9.38 -5.96 -14.37
C LYS A 66 -8.53 -5.73 -13.14
N ASN A 67 -7.58 -6.63 -12.90
CA ASN A 67 -6.58 -6.42 -11.86
C ASN A 67 -5.66 -5.26 -12.25
N ILE A 68 -5.34 -4.41 -11.27
CA ILE A 68 -4.34 -3.35 -11.38
C ILE A 68 -3.32 -3.49 -10.25
N ASP A 69 -2.07 -3.67 -10.64
CA ASP A 69 -0.93 -3.69 -9.73
C ASP A 69 -0.51 -2.26 -9.40
N LEU A 70 -0.44 -1.94 -8.10
CA LEU A 70 0.12 -0.69 -7.65
C LEU A 70 1.40 -0.93 -6.86
N ASN A 71 2.27 0.07 -6.89
CA ASN A 71 3.49 0.09 -6.11
C ASN A 71 3.44 1.26 -5.11
N LEU A 72 3.34 0.90 -3.84
CA LEU A 72 3.20 1.82 -2.72
C LEU A 72 4.54 1.94 -2.01
N LEU A 73 5.12 3.15 -1.96
CA LEU A 73 6.48 3.38 -1.51
C LEU A 73 6.54 4.50 -0.48
N TRP A 74 7.14 4.22 0.68
CA TRP A 74 7.39 5.22 1.71
C TRP A 74 8.74 5.05 2.39
N ASP A 75 9.28 6.15 2.88
CA ASP A 75 10.30 6.15 3.92
C ASP A 75 9.68 6.57 5.25
N ARG A 76 10.07 5.91 6.33
CA ARG A 76 9.81 6.39 7.68
C ARG A 76 11.09 6.94 8.31
N VAL A 77 11.06 8.20 8.72
CA VAL A 77 12.14 8.89 9.44
C VAL A 77 11.61 9.34 10.79
N GLY A 78 11.87 8.56 11.84
CA GLY A 78 11.23 8.78 13.14
C GLY A 78 9.71 8.60 13.04
N ASP A 79 8.96 9.67 13.27
CA ASP A 79 7.49 9.70 13.15
C ASP A 79 7.00 10.23 11.80
N GLU A 80 7.90 10.73 10.97
CA GLU A 80 7.56 11.24 9.65
C GLU A 80 7.47 10.10 8.64
N LEU A 81 6.37 10.07 7.88
CA LEU A 81 6.16 9.16 6.75
C LEU A 81 6.23 9.95 5.45
N ARG A 82 7.21 9.64 4.61
CA ARG A 82 7.49 10.33 3.34
C ARG A 82 7.13 9.43 2.17
N ALA A 83 6.14 9.82 1.37
CA ALA A 83 5.79 9.09 0.15
C ALA A 83 6.88 9.28 -0.92
N ARG A 84 7.36 8.16 -1.49
CA ARG A 84 8.32 8.18 -2.61
C ARG A 84 7.66 8.10 -3.98
N SER A 85 6.42 7.58 -4.05
CA SER A 85 5.61 7.57 -5.26
C SER A 85 4.58 8.69 -5.19
N PRO A 86 4.66 9.72 -6.06
CA PRO A 86 3.93 10.97 -5.84
C PRO A 86 2.42 10.84 -6.02
N PHE A 87 1.91 9.86 -6.78
CA PHE A 87 0.50 9.84 -7.15
C PHE A 87 -0.38 9.02 -6.18
N PHE A 88 -0.16 7.71 -6.06
CA PHE A 88 -1.00 6.89 -5.18
C PHE A 88 -0.54 6.93 -3.72
N SER A 89 0.75 6.72 -3.44
CA SER A 89 1.28 6.69 -2.05
C SER A 89 1.07 8.00 -1.27
N THR A 90 1.05 9.14 -1.96
CA THR A 90 0.67 10.41 -1.34
C THR A 90 -0.83 10.47 -1.09
N ASN A 91 -1.66 10.18 -2.10
CA ASN A 91 -3.10 10.37 -2.02
C ASN A 91 -3.75 9.48 -0.95
N VAL A 92 -3.28 8.25 -0.77
CA VAL A 92 -3.81 7.37 0.29
C VAL A 92 -3.60 7.95 1.71
N LEU A 93 -2.66 8.87 1.90
CA LEU A 93 -2.39 9.51 3.20
C LEU A 93 -3.17 10.81 3.39
N VAL A 94 -3.59 11.48 2.32
CA VAL A 94 -4.13 12.86 2.40
C VAL A 94 -5.54 13.05 1.87
N ASN A 95 -6.09 12.11 1.10
CA ASN A 95 -7.42 12.24 0.51
C ASN A 95 -8.24 10.97 0.74
N SER A 96 -9.38 11.05 1.44
CA SER A 96 -10.22 9.89 1.77
C SER A 96 -10.86 9.21 0.54
N ASP A 97 -10.98 9.92 -0.58
CA ASP A 97 -11.53 9.40 -1.85
C ASP A 97 -10.44 8.80 -2.76
N PHE A 98 -9.27 8.45 -2.21
CA PHE A 98 -8.11 7.97 -2.98
C PHE A 98 -8.43 6.78 -3.90
N LEU A 99 -9.35 5.89 -3.54
CA LEU A 99 -9.76 4.79 -4.44
C LEU A 99 -10.50 5.33 -5.67
N ALA A 100 -11.50 6.18 -5.45
CA ALA A 100 -12.32 6.74 -6.54
C ALA A 100 -11.50 7.64 -7.47
N MET A 101 -10.59 8.45 -6.92
CA MET A 101 -9.70 9.34 -7.68
C MET A 101 -8.80 8.57 -8.66
N HIS A 102 -8.42 7.36 -8.31
CA HIS A 102 -7.54 6.52 -9.12
C HIS A 102 -8.31 5.46 -9.92
N GLY A 103 -9.65 5.50 -9.91
CA GLY A 103 -10.49 4.55 -10.62
C GLY A 103 -10.34 3.13 -10.10
N ILE A 104 -10.17 2.97 -8.80
CA ILE A 104 -9.94 1.70 -8.12
C ILE A 104 -11.15 1.35 -7.26
N GLU A 105 -11.48 0.07 -7.18
CA GLU A 105 -12.48 -0.47 -6.27
C GLU A 105 -11.96 -1.69 -5.51
N CYS A 106 -12.50 -1.89 -4.31
CA CYS A 106 -12.24 -3.09 -3.53
C CYS A 106 -13.03 -4.26 -4.13
N ARG A 107 -12.45 -5.47 -4.06
CA ARG A 107 -13.18 -6.67 -4.41
C ARG A 107 -14.35 -6.83 -3.43
N SER A 108 -15.58 -6.89 -3.94
CA SER A 108 -16.73 -7.22 -3.11
C SER A 108 -16.50 -8.61 -2.51
N THR A 109 -16.72 -8.77 -1.20
CA THR A 109 -16.64 -10.07 -0.49
C THR A 109 -17.62 -11.11 -1.06
N ASP A 110 -18.58 -10.68 -1.88
CA ASP A 110 -19.59 -11.53 -2.52
C ASP A 110 -19.29 -11.84 -3.99
N ALA A 111 -18.17 -11.36 -4.56
CA ALA A 111 -17.80 -11.69 -5.93
C ALA A 111 -17.23 -13.12 -5.97
N PRO A 112 -17.85 -14.08 -6.70
CA PRO A 112 -17.25 -15.38 -6.87
C PRO A 112 -15.86 -15.19 -7.46
N ALA A 113 -14.87 -15.91 -6.92
CA ALA A 113 -13.55 -15.97 -7.49
C ALA A 113 -13.71 -16.46 -8.94
N THR A 114 -13.77 -15.54 -9.90
CA THR A 114 -13.62 -15.88 -11.30
C THR A 114 -12.23 -16.49 -11.41
N ALA A 115 -12.22 -17.79 -11.68
CA ALA A 115 -11.04 -18.53 -12.03
C ALA A 115 -10.39 -17.82 -13.23
N ASP A 116 -9.24 -17.20 -12.99
CA ASP A 116 -8.35 -16.80 -14.06
C ASP A 116 -7.51 -18.03 -14.41
N GLU A 117 -7.73 -18.50 -15.64
CA GLU A 117 -6.94 -19.45 -16.42
C GLU A 117 -5.50 -18.94 -16.66
#